data_AF-A0A4S9YNK5-F1
#
_entry.id   AF-A0A4S9YNK5-F1
#
_cell.length_a   1.000
_cell.length_b   1.000
_cell.length_c   1.000
_cell.angle_alpha   90.00
_cell.angle_beta   90.00
_cell.angle_gamma   90.00
#
_symmetry.space_group_name_H-M   'P 1'
#
loop_
_entity.id
_entity.type
_entity.pdbx_description
1 polymer ?
#
loop_
_entity_poly.entity_id
_entity_poly.type
_entity_poly.pdbx_seq_one_letter_code
_entity_poly.pdbx_strand_id
1 'polypeptide(L)'
;MDLRSNTVLDVTKSIWVLASNKGDDLISKFYDKNLKGKSDSEKRHVSIKPLQHDLYKLFIEAYTPAVTGRISSFLPFFPFSRDEAAVINHKFLRTLGDDVVLPIDLHSRPPRPVGHVHLSLLRDGDLCKFLAEDYIRELGARSIQNRVDGLADDLFMLYKDSKEEITEATNSGPHIKYTLQLHPVADTFEVAIREDGTTFIPSD
;
A
#
# COMPACT_ATOMS: atom_id res chain seq x y z
N MET A 1 -18.16 -5.59 -28.26
CA MET A 1 -19.46 -6.29 -28.20
C MET A 1 -19.61 -6.76 -26.77
N ASP A 2 -20.67 -6.36 -26.08
CA ASP A 2 -21.01 -7.01 -24.81
C ASP A 2 -21.52 -8.40 -25.17
N LEU A 3 -20.79 -9.45 -24.80
CA LEU A 3 -21.17 -10.83 -25.11
C LEU A 3 -22.40 -11.29 -24.30
N ARG A 4 -22.83 -10.52 -23.30
CA ARG A 4 -24.01 -10.81 -22.47
C ARG A 4 -25.30 -10.30 -23.10
N SER A 5 -25.25 -9.15 -23.77
CA SER A 5 -26.41 -8.50 -24.41
C SER A 5 -26.32 -8.41 -25.93
N ASN A 6 -25.23 -8.89 -26.52
CA ASN A 6 -24.95 -8.84 -27.95
C ASN A 6 -24.99 -7.42 -28.55
N THR A 7 -24.71 -6.40 -27.73
CA THR A 7 -24.75 -4.98 -28.12
C THR A 7 -23.36 -4.46 -28.47
N VAL A 8 -23.30 -3.55 -29.44
CA VAL A 8 -22.08 -2.77 -29.71
C VAL A 8 -21.86 -1.83 -28.53
N LEU A 9 -20.71 -1.97 -27.88
CA LEU A 9 -20.31 -1.08 -26.80
C LEU A 9 -19.52 0.08 -27.41
N ASP A 10 -20.02 1.30 -27.22
CA ASP A 10 -19.24 2.50 -27.44
C ASP A 10 -18.26 2.67 -26.27
N VAL A 11 -16.96 2.65 -26.58
CA VAL A 11 -15.87 2.77 -25.61
C VAL A 11 -15.01 4.01 -25.87
N THR A 12 -15.50 4.96 -26.66
CA THR A 12 -14.77 6.18 -27.05
C THR A 12 -14.46 7.10 -25.87
N LYS A 13 -15.28 7.04 -24.79
CA LYS A 13 -15.07 7.79 -23.54
C LYS A 13 -14.39 6.97 -22.44
N SER A 14 -13.83 5.81 -22.78
CA SER A 14 -13.17 4.92 -21.83
C SER A 14 -11.66 4.96 -22.00
N ILE A 15 -10.94 5.14 -20.89
CA ILE A 15 -9.47 4.95 -20.85
C ILE A 15 -9.19 3.50 -20.51
N TRP A 16 -8.42 2.83 -21.35
CA TRP A 16 -8.00 1.46 -21.13
C TRP A 16 -6.61 1.45 -20.50
N VAL A 17 -6.54 0.99 -19.24
CA VAL A 17 -5.27 0.82 -18.52
C VAL A 17 -4.98 -0.66 -18.41
N LEU A 18 -3.85 -1.08 -18.98
CA LEU A 18 -3.33 -2.43 -18.87
C LEU A 18 -2.09 -2.38 -17.97
N ALA A 19 -2.07 -3.19 -16.92
CA ALA A 19 -0.93 -3.31 -16.01
C ALA A 19 -0.23 -4.66 -16.24
N SER A 20 1.11 -4.64 -16.27
CA SER A 20 1.94 -5.82 -16.47
C SER A 20 3.26 -5.64 -15.74
N ASN A 21 3.84 -6.74 -15.24
CA ASN A 21 5.21 -6.82 -14.72
C ASN A 21 6.23 -7.12 -15.82
N LYS A 22 5.78 -7.30 -17.06
CA LYS A 22 6.67 -7.50 -18.20
C LYS A 22 7.42 -6.19 -18.45
N GLY A 23 8.73 -6.21 -18.23
CA GLY A 23 9.60 -5.04 -18.42
C GLY A 23 10.21 -4.47 -17.14
N ASP A 24 9.89 -5.04 -15.97
CA ASP A 24 10.46 -4.60 -14.68
C ASP A 24 11.99 -4.56 -14.68
N ASP A 25 12.64 -5.51 -15.34
CA ASP A 25 14.10 -5.53 -15.51
C ASP A 25 14.61 -4.34 -16.34
N LEU A 26 13.92 -3.96 -17.42
CA LEU A 26 14.29 -2.81 -18.25
C LEU A 26 14.08 -1.50 -17.49
N ILE A 27 12.96 -1.39 -16.78
CA ILE A 27 12.63 -0.23 -15.95
C ILE A 27 13.66 -0.07 -14.84
N SER A 28 14.02 -1.15 -14.15
CA SER A 28 15.00 -1.15 -13.06
C SER A 28 16.38 -0.75 -13.56
N LYS A 29 16.85 -1.34 -14.68
CA LYS A 29 18.13 -0.95 -15.31
C LYS A 29 18.15 0.51 -15.74
N PHE A 30 17.04 1.00 -16.32
CA PHE A 30 16.92 2.41 -16.70
C PHE A 30 16.97 3.32 -15.48
N TYR A 31 16.26 2.96 -14.40
CA TYR A 31 16.25 3.70 -13.15
C TYR A 31 17.65 3.80 -12.55
N ASP A 32 18.34 2.68 -12.39
CA ASP A 32 19.69 2.65 -11.79
C ASP A 32 20.69 3.48 -12.59
N LYS A 33 20.59 3.45 -13.93
CA LYS A 33 21.49 4.19 -14.81
C LYS A 33 21.20 5.70 -14.86
N ASN A 34 19.92 6.08 -14.86
CA ASN A 34 19.52 7.44 -15.26
C ASN A 34 18.85 8.26 -14.17
N LEU A 35 18.32 7.64 -13.12
CA LEU A 35 17.45 8.29 -12.11
C LEU A 35 17.98 8.13 -10.68
N LYS A 36 18.63 7.01 -10.37
CA LYS A 36 19.15 6.74 -9.02
C LYS A 36 20.14 7.82 -8.58
N GLY A 37 19.95 8.34 -7.37
CA GLY A 37 20.80 9.37 -6.78
C GLY A 37 20.54 10.80 -7.29
N LYS A 38 19.65 11.00 -8.26
CA LYS A 38 19.25 12.34 -8.72
C LYS A 38 18.19 12.94 -7.81
N SER A 39 18.19 14.27 -7.69
CA SER A 39 17.09 15.01 -7.09
C SER A 39 15.82 14.92 -7.95
N ASP A 40 14.66 15.21 -7.36
CA ASP A 40 13.39 15.16 -8.10
C ASP A 40 13.32 16.20 -9.23
N SER A 41 13.98 17.34 -9.06
CA SER A 41 14.11 18.33 -10.14
C SER A 41 14.88 17.75 -11.32
N GLU A 42 16.01 17.08 -11.07
CA GLU A 42 16.81 16.46 -12.12
C GLU A 42 16.09 15.29 -12.79
N LYS A 43 15.39 14.45 -12.01
CA LYS A 43 14.59 13.33 -12.55
C LYS A 43 13.55 13.79 -13.57
N ARG A 44 12.90 14.95 -13.34
CA ARG A 44 11.89 15.51 -14.26
C ARG A 44 12.45 15.88 -15.64
N HIS A 45 13.75 16.11 -15.74
CA HIS A 45 14.42 16.45 -17.00
C HIS A 45 14.95 15.22 -17.76
N VAL A 46 14.92 14.03 -17.14
CA VAL A 46 15.36 12.79 -17.79
C VAL A 46 14.28 12.31 -18.77
N SER A 47 14.64 12.19 -20.04
CA SER A 47 13.72 11.67 -21.05
C SER A 47 13.49 10.17 -20.87
N ILE A 48 12.23 9.77 -20.70
CA ILE A 48 11.83 8.35 -20.64
C ILE A 48 11.58 7.72 -22.03
N LYS A 49 11.66 8.51 -23.11
CA LYS A 49 11.38 8.04 -24.47
C LYS A 49 12.19 6.80 -24.88
N PRO A 50 13.50 6.70 -24.56
CA PRO A 50 14.27 5.48 -24.86
C PRO A 50 13.70 4.24 -24.17
N LEU A 51 13.33 4.36 -22.89
CA LEU A 51 12.71 3.26 -22.14
C LEU A 51 11.35 2.87 -22.74
N GLN A 52 10.52 3.85 -23.12
CA GLN A 52 9.23 3.57 -23.76
C GLN A 52 9.40 2.82 -25.07
N HIS A 53 10.43 3.13 -25.86
CA HIS A 53 10.76 2.42 -27.10
C HIS A 53 11.22 0.99 -26.84
N ASP A 54 12.06 0.78 -25.83
CA ASP A 54 12.53 -0.56 -25.46
C ASP A 54 11.38 -1.42 -24.90
N LEU A 55 10.48 -0.83 -24.11
CA LEU A 55 9.25 -1.49 -23.66
C LEU A 55 8.32 -1.82 -24.83
N TYR A 56 8.16 -0.92 -25.79
CA TYR A 56 7.36 -1.18 -26.99
C TYR A 56 7.87 -2.40 -27.75
N LYS A 57 9.19 -2.50 -27.98
CA LYS A 57 9.82 -3.68 -28.60
C LYS A 57 9.61 -4.95 -27.79
N LEU A 58 9.83 -4.89 -26.48
CA LEU A 58 9.60 -6.03 -25.58
C LEU A 58 8.17 -6.56 -25.68
N PHE A 59 7.18 -5.66 -25.77
CA PHE A 59 5.78 -6.05 -25.88
C PHE A 59 5.39 -6.52 -27.29
N ILE A 60 6.07 -6.09 -28.35
CA ILE A 60 5.92 -6.69 -29.68
C ILE A 60 6.41 -8.15 -29.68
N GLU A 61 7.46 -8.45 -28.92
CA GLU A 61 7.99 -9.82 -28.83
C GLU A 61 7.14 -10.69 -27.90
N ALA A 62 6.68 -10.14 -26.78
CA ALA A 62 5.90 -10.87 -25.78
C ALA A 62 4.44 -11.10 -26.19
N TYR A 63 3.88 -10.20 -27.00
CA TYR A 63 2.50 -10.24 -27.49
C TYR A 63 2.50 -10.16 -29.01
N THR A 64 1.32 -10.19 -29.65
CA THR A 64 1.28 -10.01 -31.11
C THR A 64 1.38 -8.52 -31.47
N PRO A 65 1.97 -8.17 -32.65
CA PRO A 65 1.93 -6.81 -33.17
C PRO A 65 0.52 -6.22 -33.24
N ALA A 66 -0.49 -7.07 -33.44
CA ALA A 66 -1.89 -6.66 -33.44
C ALA A 66 -2.33 -6.08 -32.08
N VAL A 67 -1.91 -6.67 -30.97
CA VAL A 67 -2.21 -6.12 -29.64
C VAL A 67 -1.37 -4.87 -29.38
N THR A 68 -0.07 -4.97 -29.54
CA THR A 68 0.86 -3.90 -29.16
C THR A 68 0.69 -2.64 -30.00
N GLY A 69 0.32 -2.76 -31.28
CA GLY A 69 0.01 -1.62 -32.15
C GLY A 69 -1.24 -0.82 -31.75
N ARG A 70 -2.08 -1.34 -30.84
CA ARG A 70 -3.25 -0.65 -30.29
C ARG A 70 -2.96 0.09 -28.98
N ILE A 71 -1.76 -0.10 -28.41
CA ILE A 71 -1.34 0.58 -27.19
C ILE A 71 -0.80 1.96 -27.57
N SER A 72 -1.43 3.02 -27.04
CA SER A 72 -1.06 4.41 -27.34
C SER A 72 0.19 4.87 -26.59
N SER A 73 0.47 4.32 -25.40
CA SER A 73 1.62 4.71 -24.58
C SER A 73 2.01 3.62 -23.59
N PHE A 74 3.31 3.55 -23.30
CA PHE A 74 3.88 2.76 -22.22
C PHE A 74 4.27 3.68 -21.08
N LEU A 75 3.67 3.50 -19.91
CA LEU A 75 3.93 4.30 -18.72
C LEU A 75 4.70 3.45 -17.69
N PRO A 76 6.02 3.63 -17.56
CA PRO A 76 6.79 2.87 -16.58
C PRO A 76 6.53 3.39 -15.16
N PHE A 77 6.34 2.48 -14.22
CA PHE A 77 6.30 2.79 -12.79
C PHE A 77 7.70 2.55 -12.20
N PHE A 78 8.36 3.61 -11.77
CA PHE A 78 9.69 3.52 -11.16
C PHE A 78 9.60 3.09 -9.69
N PRO A 79 10.67 2.46 -9.15
CA PRO A 79 10.80 2.22 -7.73
C PRO A 79 10.60 3.47 -6.88
N PHE A 80 9.98 3.31 -5.72
CA PHE A 80 9.86 4.39 -4.76
C PHE A 80 11.24 4.77 -4.21
N SER A 81 11.46 6.06 -4.03
CA SER A 81 12.48 6.58 -3.12
C SER A 81 12.12 6.22 -1.67
N ARG A 82 13.08 6.38 -0.76
CA ARG A 82 12.84 6.16 0.67
C ARG A 82 11.71 7.03 1.20
N ASP A 83 11.66 8.30 0.80
CA ASP A 83 10.64 9.23 1.27
C ASP A 83 9.26 8.90 0.69
N GLU A 84 9.19 8.51 -0.59
CA GLU A 84 7.95 8.00 -1.19
C GLU A 84 7.48 6.72 -0.49
N ALA A 85 8.37 5.77 -0.22
CA ALA A 85 8.05 4.55 0.53
C ALA A 85 7.56 4.86 1.96
N ALA A 86 8.10 5.88 2.63
CA ALA A 86 7.59 6.34 3.92
C ALA A 86 6.17 6.90 3.81
N VAL A 87 5.86 7.66 2.77
CA VAL A 87 4.49 8.15 2.51
C VAL A 87 3.53 6.99 2.22
N ILE A 88 3.97 5.97 1.47
CA ILE A 88 3.17 4.77 1.22
C ILE A 88 2.93 3.97 2.52
N ASN A 89 3.94 3.83 3.38
CA ASN A 89 3.79 3.26 4.72
C ASN A 89 2.71 4.00 5.52
N HIS A 90 2.81 5.34 5.58
CA HIS A 90 1.83 6.16 6.27
C HIS A 90 0.41 5.91 5.73
N LYS A 91 0.24 5.84 4.40
CA LYS A 91 -1.06 5.53 3.78
C LYS A 91 -1.61 4.18 4.28
N PHE A 92 -0.82 3.11 4.24
CA PHE A 92 -1.29 1.79 4.66
C PHE A 92 -1.57 1.72 6.16
N LEU A 93 -0.75 2.36 7.00
CA LEU A 93 -1.01 2.45 8.44
C LEU A 93 -2.29 3.24 8.76
N ARG A 94 -2.57 4.32 8.00
CA ARG A 94 -3.82 5.07 8.12
C ARG A 94 -5.02 4.22 7.73
N THR A 95 -4.92 3.48 6.62
CA THR A 95 -5.97 2.52 6.21
C THR A 95 -6.21 1.47 7.29
N LEU A 96 -5.15 0.90 7.89
CA LEU A 96 -5.30 -0.01 9.02
C LEU A 96 -6.05 0.65 10.19
N GLY A 97 -5.69 1.89 10.54
CA GLY A 97 -6.39 2.66 11.57
C GLY A 97 -7.87 2.88 11.24
N ASP A 98 -8.19 3.23 9.99
CA ASP A 98 -9.55 3.44 9.50
C ASP A 98 -10.34 2.12 9.46
N ASP A 99 -9.68 0.97 9.28
CA ASP A 99 -10.34 -0.34 9.27
C ASP A 99 -10.66 -0.84 10.69
N VAL A 100 -9.76 -0.64 11.65
CA VAL A 100 -9.91 -1.14 13.04
C VAL A 100 -10.76 -0.22 13.92
N VAL A 101 -10.99 1.03 13.50
CA VAL A 101 -11.90 1.93 14.21
C VAL A 101 -13.37 1.58 13.98
N LEU A 102 -13.67 0.86 12.89
CA LEU A 102 -15.03 0.43 12.58
C LEU A 102 -15.62 -0.42 13.71
N PRO A 103 -16.92 -0.32 14.00
CA PRO A 103 -17.55 -1.07 15.08
C PRO A 103 -17.42 -2.58 14.84
N ILE A 104 -17.36 -3.34 15.93
CA ILE A 104 -17.48 -4.80 15.90
C ILE A 104 -18.85 -5.15 15.31
N ASP A 105 -18.87 -6.01 14.31
CA ASP A 105 -20.10 -6.47 13.65
C ASP A 105 -19.96 -7.97 13.37
N LEU A 106 -20.60 -8.79 14.21
CA LEU A 106 -20.57 -10.24 14.10
C LEU A 106 -21.57 -10.76 13.05
N HIS A 107 -22.43 -9.88 12.55
CA HIS A 107 -23.48 -10.18 11.58
C HIS A 107 -23.13 -9.75 10.14
N SER A 108 -22.06 -8.98 9.95
CA SER A 108 -21.55 -8.62 8.63
C SER A 108 -21.10 -9.85 7.83
N ARG A 109 -20.99 -9.68 6.50
CA ARG A 109 -20.50 -10.73 5.59
C ARG A 109 -19.31 -10.17 4.78
N PRO A 110 -18.06 -10.50 5.13
CA PRO A 110 -17.64 -11.37 6.25
C PRO A 110 -17.82 -10.72 7.64
N PRO A 111 -17.90 -11.51 8.74
CA PRO A 111 -17.95 -10.97 10.10
C PRO A 111 -16.71 -10.15 10.44
N ARG A 112 -16.89 -9.10 11.24
CA ARG A 112 -15.85 -8.21 11.76
C ARG A 112 -15.76 -8.33 13.30
N PRO A 113 -15.03 -9.34 13.81
CA PRO A 113 -14.86 -9.53 15.26
C PRO A 113 -13.87 -8.54 15.89
N VAL A 114 -13.07 -7.85 15.06
CA VAL A 114 -12.03 -6.90 15.49
C VAL A 114 -12.43 -5.53 14.97
N GLY A 115 -12.61 -4.60 15.91
CA GLY A 115 -13.14 -3.28 15.63
C GLY A 115 -13.17 -2.47 16.92
N HIS A 116 -13.70 -1.26 16.86
CA HIS A 116 -13.81 -0.36 18.01
C HIS A 116 -12.44 -0.07 18.67
N VAL A 117 -11.39 -0.03 17.84
CA VAL A 117 -10.01 0.22 18.23
C VAL A 117 -9.54 1.58 17.72
N HIS A 118 -8.91 2.35 18.60
CA HIS A 118 -8.18 3.55 18.21
C HIS A 118 -6.69 3.22 18.03
N LEU A 119 -6.22 3.11 16.80
CA LEU A 119 -4.79 2.97 16.50
C LEU A 119 -4.12 4.34 16.36
N SER A 120 -3.24 4.68 17.29
CA SER A 120 -2.44 5.90 17.29
C SER A 120 -1.03 5.63 16.77
N LEU A 121 -0.48 6.56 15.98
CA LEU A 121 0.90 6.48 15.47
C LEU A 121 1.78 7.47 16.24
N LEU A 122 2.73 6.96 17.04
CA LEU A 122 3.67 7.83 17.75
C LEU A 122 4.86 8.19 16.85
N ARG A 123 5.11 9.49 16.67
CA ARG A 123 6.16 10.02 15.79
C ARG A 123 6.08 9.38 14.40
N ASP A 124 4.89 9.47 13.79
CA ASP A 124 4.52 8.88 12.51
C ASP A 124 5.58 9.05 11.41
N GLY A 125 6.20 10.22 11.29
CA GLY A 125 7.26 10.49 10.30
C GLY A 125 8.50 9.63 10.51
N ASP A 126 8.96 9.46 11.76
CA ASP A 126 10.13 8.63 12.07
C ASP A 126 9.81 7.14 11.92
N LEU A 127 8.63 6.73 12.39
CA LEU A 127 8.13 5.37 12.25
C LEU A 127 8.03 4.96 10.77
N CYS A 128 7.42 5.80 9.92
CA CYS A 128 7.26 5.50 8.51
C CYS A 128 8.59 5.49 7.75
N LYS A 129 9.54 6.35 8.14
CA LYS A 129 10.91 6.35 7.58
C LYS A 129 11.73 5.14 7.98
N PHE A 130 11.50 4.61 9.19
CA PHE A 130 12.09 3.36 9.66
C PHE A 130 11.51 2.17 8.87
N LEU A 131 10.18 2.07 8.78
CA LEU A 131 9.51 1.01 8.00
C LEU A 131 9.88 1.03 6.51
N ALA A 132 10.23 2.21 5.96
CA ALA A 132 10.67 2.35 4.57
C ALA A 132 12.06 1.75 4.31
N GLU A 133 12.88 1.47 5.32
CA GLU A 133 14.21 0.86 5.15
C GLU A 133 14.11 -0.58 4.62
N ASP A 134 13.04 -1.29 5.00
CA ASP A 134 12.75 -2.66 4.57
C ASP A 134 12.01 -2.74 3.23
N TYR A 135 11.90 -1.63 2.48
CA TYR A 135 11.25 -1.61 1.17
C TYR A 135 11.98 -2.51 0.16
N ILE A 136 11.26 -3.49 -0.37
CA ILE A 136 11.77 -4.38 -1.43
C ILE A 136 11.33 -3.84 -2.78
N ARG A 137 12.30 -3.30 -3.52
CA ARG A 137 12.10 -2.66 -4.82
C ARG A 137 11.32 -3.54 -5.79
N GLU A 138 11.72 -4.80 -5.89
CA GLU A 138 11.20 -5.80 -6.84
C GLU A 138 9.74 -6.15 -6.59
N LEU A 139 9.26 -5.94 -5.36
CA LEU A 139 7.88 -6.19 -4.96
C LEU A 139 7.03 -4.91 -4.95
N GLY A 140 7.65 -3.74 -5.12
CA GLY A 140 6.94 -2.45 -5.12
C GLY A 140 6.13 -2.24 -3.84
N ALA A 141 4.98 -1.57 -3.98
CA ALA A 141 4.10 -1.26 -2.84
C ALA A 141 3.63 -2.50 -2.07
N ARG A 142 3.62 -3.69 -2.69
CA ARG A 142 3.20 -4.93 -2.02
C ARG A 142 4.14 -5.32 -0.88
N SER A 143 5.44 -5.03 -0.97
CA SER A 143 6.35 -5.27 0.16
C SER A 143 5.98 -4.44 1.40
N ILE A 144 5.56 -3.20 1.16
CA ILE A 144 5.13 -2.26 2.20
C ILE A 144 3.79 -2.71 2.78
N GLN A 145 2.83 -3.07 1.92
CA GLN A 145 1.53 -3.56 2.35
C GLN A 145 1.66 -4.83 3.20
N ASN A 146 2.41 -5.84 2.73
CA ASN A 146 2.59 -7.09 3.46
C ASN A 146 3.20 -6.87 4.86
N ARG A 147 4.05 -5.84 5.02
CA ARG A 147 4.60 -5.50 6.33
C ARG A 147 3.54 -4.92 7.25
N VAL A 148 2.68 -4.04 6.73
CA VAL A 148 1.55 -3.49 7.50
C VAL A 148 0.52 -4.57 7.81
N ASP A 149 0.29 -5.52 6.90
CA ASP A 149 -0.56 -6.69 7.16
C ASP A 149 0.00 -7.51 8.34
N GLY A 150 1.33 -7.70 8.42
CA GLY A 150 1.96 -8.32 9.59
C GLY A 150 1.74 -7.54 10.90
N LEU A 151 1.73 -6.20 10.85
CA LEU A 151 1.39 -5.38 12.02
C LEU A 151 -0.09 -5.49 12.39
N ALA A 152 -0.98 -5.69 11.40
CA ALA A 152 -2.38 -5.95 11.64
C ALA A 152 -2.57 -7.31 12.34
N ASP A 153 -1.79 -8.33 11.96
CA ASP A 153 -1.76 -9.62 12.63
C ASP A 153 -1.26 -9.48 14.09
N ASP A 154 -0.22 -8.69 14.34
CA ASP A 154 0.29 -8.41 15.69
C ASP A 154 -0.78 -7.71 16.55
N LEU A 155 -1.47 -6.70 15.99
CA LEU A 155 -2.60 -6.04 16.66
C LEU A 155 -3.71 -7.03 16.98
N PHE A 156 -4.05 -7.90 16.03
CA PHE A 156 -5.07 -8.93 16.22
C PHE A 156 -4.72 -9.87 17.37
N MET A 157 -3.47 -10.30 17.46
CA MET A 157 -2.99 -11.16 18.54
C MET A 157 -3.09 -10.48 19.90
N LEU A 158 -2.70 -9.21 20.00
CA LEU A 158 -2.85 -8.41 21.22
C LEU A 158 -4.33 -8.26 21.62
N TYR A 159 -5.18 -7.94 20.65
CA TYR A 159 -6.61 -7.76 20.85
C TYR A 159 -7.27 -9.05 21.37
N LYS A 160 -6.90 -10.20 20.82
CA LYS A 160 -7.41 -11.53 21.22
C LYS A 160 -6.92 -11.96 22.61
N ASP A 161 -5.76 -11.49 23.05
CA ASP A 161 -5.21 -11.85 24.37
C ASP A 161 -5.81 -11.02 25.52
N SER A 162 -6.69 -10.06 25.20
CA SER A 162 -7.48 -9.35 26.21
C SER A 162 -8.39 -10.32 26.99
N LYS A 163 -8.53 -10.08 28.30
CA LYS A 163 -9.24 -11.00 29.22
C LYS A 163 -10.76 -10.86 29.17
N GLU A 164 -11.27 -9.82 28.51
CA GLU A 164 -12.70 -9.51 28.47
C GLU A 164 -13.35 -10.11 27.22
N GLU A 165 -14.58 -10.59 27.37
CA GLU A 165 -15.35 -11.08 26.22
C GLU A 165 -15.77 -9.91 25.34
N ILE A 166 -15.30 -9.92 24.10
CA ILE A 166 -15.59 -8.89 23.12
C ILE A 166 -16.88 -9.23 22.38
N THR A 167 -17.87 -8.35 22.53
CA THR A 167 -19.18 -8.45 21.86
C THR A 167 -19.56 -7.13 21.18
N GLU A 168 -20.62 -7.11 20.38
CA GLU A 168 -21.13 -5.85 19.78
C GLU A 168 -21.57 -4.81 20.83
N ALA A 169 -21.84 -5.23 22.08
CA ALA A 169 -22.12 -4.29 23.18
C ALA A 169 -20.91 -3.38 23.50
N THR A 170 -19.69 -3.85 23.22
CA THR A 170 -18.44 -3.10 23.40
C THR A 170 -18.45 -1.79 22.61
N ASN A 171 -19.15 -1.75 21.47
CA ASN A 171 -19.26 -0.56 20.61
C ASN A 171 -19.90 0.64 21.33
N SER A 172 -20.62 0.42 22.44
CA SER A 172 -21.22 1.50 23.25
C SER A 172 -20.24 2.16 24.22
N GLY A 173 -19.06 1.56 24.43
CA GLY A 173 -18.03 2.05 25.34
C GLY A 173 -16.97 2.91 24.65
N PRO A 174 -15.91 3.33 25.36
CA PRO A 174 -14.75 3.95 24.74
C PRO A 174 -14.01 2.94 23.84
N HIS A 175 -13.28 3.44 22.85
CA HIS A 175 -12.43 2.60 22.00
C HIS A 175 -11.22 2.11 22.78
N ILE A 176 -10.79 0.88 22.50
CA ILE A 176 -9.51 0.38 23.03
C ILE A 176 -8.39 1.09 22.27
N LYS A 177 -7.47 1.72 22.99
CA LYS A 177 -6.38 2.49 22.39
C LYS A 177 -5.15 1.61 22.26
N TYR A 178 -4.62 1.53 21.04
CA TYR A 178 -3.31 0.97 20.77
C TYR A 178 -2.40 2.04 20.18
N THR A 179 -1.13 2.04 20.57
CA THR A 179 -0.12 2.94 20.03
C THR A 179 0.95 2.14 19.30
N LEU A 180 1.12 2.41 18.01
CA LEU A 180 2.21 1.91 17.19
C LEU A 180 3.40 2.87 17.31
N GLN A 181 4.56 2.35 17.70
CA GLN A 181 5.75 3.16 17.97
C GLN A 181 7.05 2.41 17.72
N LEU A 182 8.14 3.16 17.61
CA LEU A 182 9.50 2.61 17.64
C LEU A 182 9.91 2.36 19.09
N HIS A 183 10.26 1.11 19.41
CA HIS A 183 10.80 0.71 20.69
C HIS A 183 12.32 0.47 20.59
N PRO A 184 13.15 1.10 21.43
CA PRO A 184 14.58 0.82 21.43
C PRO A 184 14.88 -0.60 21.91
N VAL A 185 15.70 -1.34 21.16
CA VAL A 185 16.17 -2.69 21.49
C VAL A 185 17.67 -2.74 21.27
N ALA A 186 18.43 -2.82 22.36
CA ALA A 186 19.89 -2.78 22.35
C ALA A 186 20.44 -1.60 21.53
N ASP A 187 21.05 -1.87 20.37
CA ASP A 187 21.66 -0.88 19.48
C ASP A 187 20.77 -0.50 18.28
N THR A 188 19.49 -0.92 18.28
CA THR A 188 18.53 -0.63 17.20
C THR A 188 17.14 -0.27 17.74
N PHE A 189 16.19 -0.13 16.82
CA PHE A 189 14.77 0.01 17.12
C PHE A 189 13.99 -1.16 16.52
N GLU A 190 12.88 -1.50 17.13
CA GLU A 190 11.85 -2.36 16.55
C GLU A 190 10.51 -1.63 16.52
N VAL A 191 9.61 -2.06 15.64
CA VAL A 191 8.24 -1.55 15.63
C VAL A 191 7.43 -2.39 16.62
N ALA A 192 6.72 -1.72 17.53
CA ALA A 192 5.91 -2.38 18.53
C ALA A 192 4.53 -1.72 18.66
N ILE A 193 3.52 -2.55 18.90
CA ILE A 193 2.16 -2.13 19.23
C ILE A 193 1.97 -2.31 20.73
N ARG A 194 1.44 -1.28 21.41
CA ARG A 194 1.13 -1.35 22.84
C ARG A 194 -0.28 -0.88 23.10
N GLU A 195 -0.98 -1.61 23.97
CA GLU A 195 -2.23 -1.12 24.55
C GLU A 195 -1.94 0.09 25.44
N ASP A 196 -2.69 1.17 25.24
CA ASP A 196 -2.55 2.46 25.89
C ASP A 196 -3.89 2.90 26.50
N GLY A 197 -4.60 1.94 27.11
CA GLY A 197 -5.88 2.12 27.77
C GLY A 197 -7.05 2.33 26.79
N THR A 198 -7.93 3.28 27.10
CA THR A 198 -9.16 3.54 26.35
C THR A 198 -9.33 5.01 26.01
N THR A 199 -9.97 5.32 24.89
CA THR A 199 -10.23 6.72 24.46
C THR A 199 -11.61 6.88 23.83
N PHE A 200 -12.19 8.06 23.95
CA PHE A 200 -13.32 8.47 23.10
C PHE A 200 -12.76 9.14 21.85
N ILE A 201 -13.15 8.64 20.67
CA ILE A 201 -12.86 9.32 19.41
C ILE A 201 -14.02 10.29 19.20
N PRO A 202 -13.77 11.61 19.04
CA PRO A 202 -14.83 12.56 18.70
C PRO A 202 -15.55 12.07 17.45
N SER A 203 -16.89 12.06 17.48
CA SER A 203 -17.67 11.90 16.27
C SER A 203 -17.52 13.19 15.47
N ASP A 204 -16.81 13.12 14.34
CA ASP A 204 -16.76 14.20 13.35
C ASP A 204 -18.15 14.48 12.75
#